data_AF-A0A5C8ALR9-F1
#
_entry.id   AF-A0A5C8ALR9-F1
#
_cell.length_a   1.000
_cell.length_b   1.000
_cell.length_c   1.000
_cell.angle_alpha   90.00
_cell.angle_beta   90.00
_cell.angle_gamma   90.00
#
_symmetry.space_group_name_H-M   'P 1'
#
loop_
_entity.id
_entity.type
_entity.pdbx_description
1 polymer ?
#
loop_
_entity_poly.entity_id
_entity_poly.type
_entity_poly.pdbx_seq_one_letter_code
_entity_poly.pdbx_strand_id
1 'polypeptide(L)'
;MDRLKSLLWILLVSGLILVGCTPRTALKSDELFIGKWELVGRSMLDGIQIQIEREDAKLVGRVIKRNDNKYVQLFLDSNAVLVSGITRSSDFQFKLTENKVAKELFSTYDLSGSQEFNVEFIDSKTIGLAKGNLNPQKSAIVYKKL
;
A
#
# COMPACT_ATOMS: atom_id res chain seq x y z
N MET A 1 2.94 -51.15 -42.53
CA MET A 1 3.44 -50.85 -41.17
C MET A 1 3.77 -49.37 -40.96
N ASP A 2 3.62 -48.52 -41.98
CA ASP A 2 4.06 -47.12 -41.96
C ASP A 2 3.01 -46.11 -41.48
N ARG A 3 1.71 -46.42 -41.62
CA ARG A 3 0.63 -45.53 -41.13
C ARG A 3 0.51 -45.49 -39.60
N LEU A 4 0.94 -46.56 -38.92
CA LEU A 4 0.94 -46.63 -37.45
C LEU A 4 2.06 -45.76 -36.84
N LYS A 5 3.21 -45.65 -37.51
CA LYS A 5 4.35 -44.81 -37.09
C LYS A 5 4.07 -43.31 -37.30
N SER A 6 3.35 -42.97 -38.37
CA SER A 6 2.94 -41.59 -38.67
C SER A 6 1.93 -41.04 -37.66
N LEU A 7 1.00 -41.86 -37.17
CA LEU A 7 0.04 -41.46 -36.14
C LEU A 7 0.70 -41.30 -34.77
N LEU A 8 1.68 -42.15 -34.45
CA LEU A 8 2.44 -42.07 -33.20
C LEU A 8 3.26 -40.77 -33.10
N TRP A 9 3.82 -40.31 -34.22
CA TRP A 9 4.58 -39.04 -34.28
C TRP A 9 3.68 -37.81 -34.13
N ILE A 10 2.47 -37.83 -34.68
CA ILE A 10 1.50 -36.72 -34.54
C ILE A 10 1.01 -36.60 -33.08
N LEU A 11 0.82 -37.74 -32.40
CA LEU A 11 0.50 -37.78 -30.97
C LEU A 11 1.65 -37.28 -30.08
N LEU A 12 2.91 -37.52 -30.48
CA LEU A 12 4.09 -37.10 -29.72
C LEU A 12 4.40 -35.60 -29.87
N VAL A 13 4.05 -34.99 -31.01
CA VAL A 13 4.22 -33.54 -31.25
C VAL A 13 3.08 -32.72 -30.65
N SER A 14 1.86 -33.27 -30.55
CA SER A 14 0.72 -32.60 -29.92
C SER A 14 0.82 -32.49 -28.39
N GLY A 15 1.73 -33.23 -27.74
CA GLY A 15 1.93 -33.19 -26.29
C GLY A 15 2.82 -32.06 -25.79
N LEU A 16 3.54 -31.35 -26.67
CA LEU A 16 4.58 -30.39 -26.27
C LEU A 16 4.08 -28.94 -26.07
N ILE A 17 2.79 -28.65 -26.30
CA ILE A 17 2.29 -27.26 -26.35
C ILE A 17 1.66 -26.79 -25.03
N LEU A 18 1.54 -27.64 -23.99
CA LEU A 18 0.77 -27.30 -22.78
C LEU A 18 1.56 -26.91 -21.52
N VAL A 19 2.90 -26.76 -21.59
CA VAL A 19 3.70 -26.41 -20.40
C VAL A 19 4.32 -25.01 -20.54
N GLY A 20 3.45 -24.01 -20.64
CA GLY A 20 3.83 -22.60 -20.70
C GLY A 20 2.89 -21.69 -19.92
N CYS A 21 2.19 -22.21 -18.91
CA CYS A 21 1.41 -21.37 -18.00
C CYS A 21 2.37 -20.81 -16.94
N THR A 22 3.09 -19.74 -17.28
CA THR A 22 3.79 -18.95 -16.27
C THR A 22 2.73 -18.44 -15.31
N PRO A 23 2.77 -18.74 -14.00
CA PRO A 23 1.81 -18.15 -13.08
C PRO A 23 2.02 -16.64 -13.12
N ARG A 24 1.06 -15.90 -13.69
CA ARG A 24 0.97 -14.45 -13.47
C ARG A 24 0.95 -14.29 -11.97
N THR A 25 2.04 -13.76 -11.41
CA THR A 25 2.09 -13.33 -10.02
C THR A 25 0.81 -12.56 -9.72
N ALA A 26 0.01 -13.07 -8.78
CA ALA A 26 -1.26 -12.47 -8.43
C ALA A 26 -1.02 -11.02 -8.00
N LEU A 27 -1.61 -10.09 -8.75
CA LEU A 27 -1.65 -8.67 -8.47
C LEU A 27 -2.10 -8.45 -7.02
N LYS A 28 -1.31 -7.76 -6.19
CA LYS A 28 -1.77 -7.43 -4.83
C LYS A 28 -2.92 -6.44 -4.93
N SER A 29 -4.09 -6.81 -4.41
CA SER A 29 -5.27 -5.94 -4.40
C SER A 29 -5.05 -4.73 -3.48
N ASP A 30 -5.52 -3.55 -3.88
CA ASP A 30 -5.55 -2.35 -3.04
C ASP A 30 -6.57 -2.48 -1.89
N GLU A 31 -7.53 -3.39 -2.02
CA GLU A 31 -8.46 -3.77 -0.93
C GLU A 31 -7.74 -4.24 0.34
N LEU A 32 -6.49 -4.70 0.23
CA LEU A 32 -5.68 -5.09 1.39
C LEU A 32 -5.39 -3.93 2.35
N PHE A 33 -5.44 -2.68 1.86
CA PHE A 33 -5.28 -1.48 2.69
C PHE A 33 -6.50 -1.19 3.56
N ILE A 34 -7.69 -1.73 3.25
CA ILE A 34 -8.90 -1.46 4.03
C ILE A 34 -8.76 -2.09 5.43
N GLY A 35 -9.12 -1.29 6.44
CA GLY A 35 -9.12 -1.69 7.85
C GLY A 35 -8.48 -0.66 8.77
N LYS A 36 -8.24 -1.09 10.02
CA LYS A 36 -7.64 -0.29 11.08
C LYS A 36 -6.13 -0.50 11.11
N TRP A 37 -5.40 0.59 11.23
CA TRP A 37 -3.95 0.60 11.21
C TRP A 37 -3.39 1.51 12.27
N GLU A 38 -2.25 1.14 12.84
CA GLU A 38 -1.46 1.95 13.75
C GLU A 38 -0.13 2.32 13.11
N LEU A 39 0.22 3.59 13.15
CA LEU A 39 1.48 4.10 12.65
C LEU A 39 2.58 3.88 13.70
N VAL A 40 3.65 3.20 13.29
CA VAL A 40 4.78 2.85 14.17
C VAL A 40 6.10 3.30 13.54
N GLY A 41 7.03 3.74 14.39
CA GLY A 41 8.40 4.11 14.02
C GLY A 41 8.56 5.57 13.58
N ARG A 42 7.53 6.41 13.72
CA ARG A 42 7.56 7.81 13.32
C ARG A 42 7.35 8.73 14.51
N SER A 43 8.43 9.00 15.25
CA SER A 43 8.55 9.91 16.41
C SER A 43 7.26 10.63 16.84
N MET A 44 6.88 11.73 16.17
CA MET A 44 5.71 12.55 16.56
C MET A 44 4.36 11.83 16.37
N LEU A 45 4.24 10.96 15.36
CA LEU A 45 2.99 10.30 14.95
C LEU A 45 2.89 8.84 15.43
N ASP A 46 3.87 8.38 16.20
CA ASP A 46 3.92 7.01 16.69
C ASP A 46 2.71 6.71 17.59
N GLY A 47 2.01 5.61 17.31
CA GLY A 47 0.79 5.22 18.03
C GLY A 47 -0.50 5.89 17.56
N ILE A 48 -0.48 6.72 16.52
CA ILE A 48 -1.72 7.19 15.87
C ILE A 48 -2.39 6.02 15.17
N GLN A 49 -3.71 5.89 15.35
CA GLN A 49 -4.51 4.87 14.67
C GLN A 49 -5.44 5.52 13.65
N ILE A 50 -5.52 4.90 12.47
CA ILE A 50 -6.37 5.31 11.37
C ILE A 50 -7.28 4.16 10.91
N GLN A 51 -8.42 4.52 10.33
CA GLN A 51 -9.30 3.62 9.60
C GLN A 51 -9.21 3.99 8.12
N ILE A 52 -8.77 3.04 7.29
CA ILE A 52 -8.74 3.19 5.84
C ILE A 52 -9.99 2.54 5.25
N GLU A 53 -10.75 3.31 4.47
CA GLU A 53 -12.00 2.93 3.82
C GLU A 53 -12.07 3.49 2.40
N ARG A 54 -13.03 3.00 1.62
CA ARG A 54 -13.26 3.48 0.25
C ARG A 54 -14.28 4.63 0.28
N GLU A 55 -13.84 5.80 -0.16
CA GLU A 55 -14.64 7.03 -0.32
C GLU A 55 -14.53 7.48 -1.79
N ASP A 56 -15.65 7.58 -2.51
CA ASP A 56 -15.71 8.04 -3.91
C ASP A 56 -14.64 7.41 -4.83
N ALA A 57 -14.53 6.08 -4.75
CA ALA A 57 -13.56 5.24 -5.46
C ALA A 57 -12.08 5.38 -5.05
N LYS A 58 -11.76 6.17 -4.02
CA LYS A 58 -10.40 6.31 -3.46
C LYS A 58 -10.31 5.67 -2.08
N LEU A 59 -9.12 5.23 -1.70
CA LEU A 59 -8.84 4.80 -0.33
C LEU A 59 -8.43 6.01 0.50
N VAL A 60 -9.17 6.27 1.57
CA VAL A 60 -8.99 7.40 2.47
C VAL A 60 -8.83 6.87 3.90
N GLY A 61 -7.82 7.38 4.60
CA GLY A 61 -7.51 7.00 5.98
C GLY A 61 -7.82 8.12 6.96
N ARG A 62 -8.79 7.91 7.84
CA ARG A 62 -9.21 8.87 8.86
C ARG A 62 -8.70 8.51 10.25
N VAL A 63 -8.34 9.51 11.03
CA VAL A 63 -7.84 9.34 12.40
C VAL A 63 -8.96 8.84 13.32
N ILE A 64 -8.75 7.66 13.92
CA ILE A 64 -9.65 7.08 14.93
C ILE A 64 -9.07 7.18 16.35
N LYS A 65 -7.74 7.28 16.49
CA LYS A 65 -7.08 7.50 17.78
C LYS A 65 -5.83 8.35 17.59
N ARG A 66 -5.65 9.33 18.46
CA ARG A 66 -4.44 10.18 18.54
C ARG A 66 -3.52 9.67 19.64
N ASN A 67 -2.22 9.96 19.52
CA ASN A 67 -1.24 9.69 20.56
C ASN A 67 -1.13 10.88 21.53
N ASP A 68 -0.29 10.78 22.57
CA ASP A 68 -0.12 11.83 23.58
C ASP A 68 0.81 12.98 23.15
N ASN A 69 1.22 13.03 21.88
CA ASN A 69 2.10 14.08 21.39
C ASN A 69 1.37 15.43 21.36
N LYS A 70 1.95 16.45 22.01
CA LYS A 70 1.36 17.81 22.09
C LYS A 70 0.98 18.39 20.73
N TYR A 71 1.81 18.20 19.70
CA TYR A 71 1.54 18.75 18.37
C TYR A 71 0.39 18.01 17.67
N VAL A 72 0.30 16.69 17.85
CA VAL A 72 -0.83 15.89 17.34
C VAL A 72 -2.12 16.32 18.03
N GLN A 73 -2.11 16.50 19.33
CA GLN A 73 -3.29 16.93 20.09
C GLN A 73 -3.78 18.34 19.68
N LEU A 74 -2.86 19.24 19.32
CA LEU A 74 -3.18 20.62 18.93
C LEU A 74 -3.60 20.78 17.47
N PHE A 75 -3.04 19.99 16.56
CA PHE A 75 -3.14 20.25 15.12
C PHE A 75 -3.74 19.12 14.29
N LEU A 76 -4.10 18.00 14.92
CA LEU A 76 -4.77 16.88 14.27
C LEU A 76 -6.11 16.63 14.96
N ASP A 77 -7.19 16.88 14.24
CA ASP A 77 -8.53 16.63 14.75
C ASP A 77 -8.86 15.14 14.77
N SER A 78 -9.75 14.77 15.68
CA SER A 78 -10.42 13.47 15.62
C SER A 78 -11.19 13.38 14.30
N ASN A 79 -11.10 12.25 13.59
CA ASN A 79 -11.68 12.03 12.26
C ASN A 79 -11.06 12.84 11.10
N ALA A 80 -9.94 13.54 11.33
CA ALA A 80 -9.19 14.19 10.25
C ALA A 80 -8.70 13.17 9.21
N VAL A 81 -8.63 13.57 7.95
CA VAL A 81 -8.05 12.77 6.88
C VAL A 81 -6.53 12.80 6.99
N LEU A 82 -5.92 11.72 7.44
CA LEU A 82 -4.47 11.58 7.49
C LEU A 82 -3.93 11.00 6.19
N VAL A 83 -4.55 9.94 5.66
CA VAL A 83 -4.22 9.37 4.34
C VAL A 83 -5.23 9.88 3.33
N SER A 84 -4.81 10.74 2.42
CA SER A 84 -5.69 11.38 1.43
C SER A 84 -5.82 10.58 0.14
N GLY A 85 -4.97 9.58 -0.07
CA GLY A 85 -5.09 8.69 -1.22
C GLY A 85 -4.04 7.59 -1.24
N ILE A 86 -4.41 6.47 -1.84
CA ILE A 86 -3.53 5.35 -2.16
C ILE A 86 -3.71 5.03 -3.63
N THR A 87 -2.61 4.98 -4.38
CA THR A 87 -2.62 4.71 -5.82
C THR A 87 -1.61 3.63 -6.15
N ARG A 88 -1.95 2.73 -7.06
CA ARG A 88 -1.01 1.69 -7.50
C ARG A 88 0.05 2.30 -8.42
N SER A 89 1.32 2.01 -8.18
CA SER A 89 2.42 2.37 -9.07
C SER A 89 2.97 1.18 -9.87
N SER A 90 2.90 -0.04 -9.33
CA SER A 90 3.23 -1.29 -10.03
C SER A 90 2.47 -2.48 -9.42
N ASP A 91 2.72 -3.70 -9.87
CA ASP A 91 2.00 -4.90 -9.40
C ASP A 91 2.10 -5.14 -7.87
N PHE A 92 3.17 -4.63 -7.26
CA PHE A 92 3.45 -4.78 -5.82
C PHE A 92 3.68 -3.46 -5.09
N GLN A 93 3.80 -2.35 -5.82
CA GLN A 93 4.10 -1.04 -5.25
C GLN A 93 2.91 -0.11 -5.34
N PHE A 94 2.76 0.69 -4.29
CA PHE A 94 1.74 1.71 -4.20
C PHE A 94 2.38 3.03 -3.77
N LYS A 95 1.72 4.12 -4.10
CA LYS A 95 1.99 5.45 -3.56
C LYS A 95 0.89 5.81 -2.58
N LEU A 96 1.30 6.19 -1.38
CA LEU A 96 0.43 6.65 -0.31
C LEU A 96 0.67 8.12 -0.08
N THR A 97 -0.39 8.92 -0.11
CA THR A 97 -0.33 10.36 0.17
C THR A 97 -0.88 10.63 1.55
N GLU A 98 -0.10 11.29 2.39
CA GLU A 98 -0.51 11.71 3.71
C GLU A 98 -0.62 13.23 3.79
N ASN A 99 -1.64 13.72 4.48
CA ASN A 99 -1.69 15.11 4.93
C ASN A 99 -0.74 15.27 6.12
N LYS A 100 0.00 16.37 6.15
CA LYS A 100 0.82 16.73 7.31
C LYS A 100 -0.09 17.13 8.47
N VAL A 101 0.36 16.85 9.68
CA VAL A 101 -0.18 17.52 10.87
C VAL A 101 -0.01 19.02 10.69
N ALA A 102 -1.04 19.80 11.04
CA ALA A 102 -1.11 21.23 10.75
C ALA A 102 -1.10 21.58 9.24
N LYS A 103 -1.70 20.76 8.38
CA LYS A 103 -1.81 21.02 6.92
C LYS A 103 -2.21 22.47 6.59
N GLU A 104 -3.19 23.02 7.32
CA GLU A 104 -3.67 24.40 7.13
C GLU A 104 -2.61 25.48 7.45
N LEU A 105 -1.67 25.17 8.33
CA LEU A 105 -0.54 26.06 8.59
C LEU A 105 0.43 26.07 7.41
N PHE A 106 0.73 24.90 6.83
CA PHE A 106 1.59 24.81 5.64
C PHE A 106 0.99 25.57 4.45
N SER A 107 -0.31 25.44 4.21
CA SER A 107 -0.99 26.15 3.12
C SER A 107 -0.92 27.68 3.27
N THR A 108 -0.98 28.19 4.50
CA THR A 108 -0.85 29.65 4.78
C THR A 108 0.52 30.22 4.33
N TYR A 109 1.56 29.39 4.26
CA TYR A 109 2.90 29.78 3.81
C TYR A 109 3.28 29.25 2.42
N ASP A 110 2.29 28.86 1.60
CA ASP A 110 2.51 28.26 0.27
C ASP A 110 3.39 26.99 0.29
N LEU A 111 3.43 26.30 1.44
CA LEU A 111 4.16 25.04 1.59
C LEU A 111 3.23 23.86 1.33
N SER A 112 3.80 22.78 0.79
CA SER A 112 3.03 21.54 0.64
C SER A 112 2.59 21.01 2.00
N GLY A 113 1.28 20.92 2.19
CA GLY A 113 0.62 20.34 3.34
C GLY A 113 0.44 18.82 3.25
N SER A 114 1.06 18.16 2.26
CA SER A 114 1.04 16.72 2.09
C SER A 114 2.44 16.14 1.89
N GLN A 115 2.54 14.82 2.00
CA GLN A 115 3.76 14.07 1.75
C GLN A 115 3.41 12.74 1.08
N GLU A 116 4.15 12.39 0.04
CA GLU A 116 4.03 11.09 -0.63
C GLU A 116 5.07 10.10 -0.09
N PHE A 117 4.65 8.84 -0.03
CA PHE A 117 5.47 7.69 0.34
C PHE A 117 5.29 6.57 -0.70
N ASN A 118 6.40 5.91 -1.02
CA ASN A 118 6.35 4.60 -1.66
C ASN A 118 6.03 3.56 -0.59
N VAL A 119 5.04 2.70 -0.84
CA VAL A 119 4.60 1.70 0.12
C VAL A 119 4.51 0.32 -0.51
N GLU A 120 4.89 -0.67 0.28
CA GLU A 120 4.74 -2.08 -0.04
C GLU A 120 4.28 -2.85 1.21
N PHE A 121 3.52 -3.91 0.99
CA PHE A 121 3.16 -4.85 2.06
C PHE A 121 4.37 -5.74 2.38
N ILE A 122 4.93 -5.57 3.59
CA ILE A 122 5.94 -6.46 4.17
C ILE A 122 5.32 -7.83 4.41
N ASP A 123 4.10 -7.84 4.94
CA ASP A 123 3.26 -9.01 5.14
C ASP A 123 1.76 -8.60 5.07
N SER A 124 0.83 -9.50 5.42
CA SER A 124 -0.62 -9.23 5.36
C SER A 124 -1.14 -8.24 6.40
N LYS A 125 -0.32 -7.89 7.40
CA LYS A 125 -0.62 -7.02 8.54
C LYS A 125 0.33 -5.84 8.66
N THR A 126 1.32 -5.72 7.78
CA THR A 126 2.34 -4.67 7.88
C THR A 126 2.57 -4.01 6.52
N ILE A 127 2.39 -2.69 6.46
CA ILE A 127 2.72 -1.85 5.30
C ILE A 127 3.98 -1.07 5.67
N GLY A 128 5.03 -1.19 4.86
CA GLY A 128 6.24 -0.38 5.01
C GLY A 128 6.13 0.92 4.22
N LEU A 129 6.64 2.03 4.77
CA LEU A 129 6.66 3.34 4.12
C LEU A 129 8.09 3.77 3.82
N ALA A 130 8.37 4.23 2.61
CA ALA A 130 9.66 4.79 2.24
C ALA A 130 9.51 6.14 1.54
N LYS A 131 10.44 7.05 1.84
CA LYS A 131 10.55 8.33 1.12
C LYS A 131 11.65 8.23 0.06
N GLY A 132 11.37 8.75 -1.14
CA GLY A 132 12.34 8.75 -2.24
C GLY A 132 12.74 7.33 -2.64
N ASN A 133 14.05 7.06 -2.74
CA ASN A 133 14.60 5.81 -3.26
C ASN A 133 14.83 4.72 -2.19
N LEU A 134 14.33 4.92 -0.96
CA LEU A 134 14.45 3.93 0.10
C LEU A 134 13.52 2.73 -0.17
N ASN A 135 13.88 1.55 0.33
CA ASN A 135 13.09 0.32 0.16
C ASN A 135 12.00 0.22 1.24
N PRO A 136 10.70 0.23 0.88
CA PRO A 136 9.60 0.10 1.84
C PRO A 136 9.65 -1.21 2.64
N GLN A 137 10.13 -2.32 2.07
CA GLN A 137 10.17 -3.63 2.74
C GLN A 137 11.12 -3.70 3.94
N LYS A 138 12.07 -2.76 4.02
CA LYS A 138 13.04 -2.66 5.12
C LYS A 138 12.81 -1.41 5.97
N SER A 139 11.64 -0.79 5.85
CA SER A 139 11.36 0.46 6.55
C SER A 139 11.18 0.24 8.05
N ALA A 140 11.75 1.16 8.83
CA ALA A 140 11.43 1.29 10.26
C ALA A 140 10.08 1.98 10.51
N ILE A 141 9.54 2.68 9.50
CA ILE A 141 8.24 3.37 9.56
C ILE A 141 7.21 2.48 8.88
N VAL A 142 6.22 2.03 9.65
CA VAL A 142 5.21 1.06 9.19
C VAL A 142 3.81 1.42 9.65
N TYR A 143 2.81 1.01 8.89
CA TYR A 143 1.45 0.82 9.40
C TYR A 143 1.28 -0.65 9.79
N LYS A 144 0.89 -0.91 11.05
CA LYS A 144 0.54 -2.24 11.55
C LYS A 144 -0.97 -2.38 11.68
N LYS A 145 -1.51 -3.48 11.19
CA LYS A 145 -2.95 -3.77 11.24
C LYS A 145 -3.37 -4.08 12.68
N LEU A 146 -4.50 -3.51 13.10
CA LEU A 146 -5.12 -3.75 14.41
C LEU A 146 -6.05 -4.96 14.40
#